data_AF-A0AAV6SU42-F1
#
_entry.id   AF-A0AAV6SU42-F1
#
_cell.length_a   1.000
_cell.length_b   1.000
_cell.length_c   1.000
_cell.angle_alpha   90.00
_cell.angle_beta   90.00
_cell.angle_gamma   90.00
#
_symmetry.space_group_name_H-M   'P 1'
#
loop_
_entity.id
_entity.type
_entity.pdbx_description
1 polymer ?
#
loop_
_entity_poly.entity_id
_entity_poly.type
_entity_poly.pdbx_seq_one_letter_code
_entity_poly.pdbx_strand_id
1 'polypeptide(L)'
;MDEVNVQNKIPRDLVKFLGVESQSAAKARTFTEAFLKNSIQHQAHRGVSDMLSYKAVVLGSSRPKKDNQKRNSKKAKGLNARQKRAMKIFQIKPEHQRYELFLPLHELWRQYIVDLCGGLKPTSNPQSVQQKLLKADFHGAIITVVCSKCPSYVGTTGILVQEFKHVFKIITKENKLKVIPKRNSVFGVEINGFISHIYGSKFEQRASERSAKKFKVRGTIDL
;
A
#
# COMPACT_ATOMS: atom_id res chain seq x y z
N MET A 1 11.97 -11.19 -46.38
CA MET A 1 11.55 -11.44 -44.98
C MET A 1 11.22 -12.91 -44.93
N ASP A 2 12.05 -13.71 -44.28
CA ASP A 2 11.88 -15.16 -44.24
C ASP A 2 10.72 -15.52 -43.31
N GLU A 3 9.67 -16.05 -43.91
CA GLU A 3 8.39 -16.30 -43.25
C GLU A 3 8.42 -17.65 -42.51
N VAL A 4 8.45 -17.63 -41.18
CA VAL A 4 8.42 -18.85 -40.36
C VAL A 4 6.99 -19.36 -40.23
N ASN A 5 6.73 -20.53 -40.80
CA ASN A 5 5.46 -21.23 -40.68
C ASN A 5 5.35 -21.85 -39.27
N VAL A 6 4.55 -21.25 -38.38
CA VAL A 6 4.39 -21.73 -37.00
C VAL A 6 3.39 -22.89 -36.98
N GLN A 7 3.87 -24.08 -37.34
CA GLN A 7 3.13 -25.32 -37.10
C GLN A 7 3.50 -25.84 -35.70
N ASN A 8 2.63 -25.62 -34.72
CA ASN A 8 2.79 -26.25 -33.40
C ASN A 8 2.56 -27.76 -33.56
N LYS A 9 3.64 -28.56 -33.42
CA LYS A 9 3.52 -30.02 -33.39
C LYS A 9 2.82 -30.43 -32.10
N ILE A 10 1.87 -31.36 -32.20
CA ILE A 10 1.23 -31.97 -31.03
C ILE A 10 2.33 -32.66 -30.20
N PRO A 11 2.41 -32.42 -28.88
CA PRO A 11 3.35 -33.11 -28.01
C PRO A 11 3.19 -34.64 -28.11
N ARG A 12 4.31 -35.37 -28.24
CA ARG A 12 4.34 -36.82 -28.52
C ARG A 12 3.56 -37.65 -27.48
N ASP A 13 3.51 -37.18 -26.25
CA ASP A 13 2.82 -37.86 -25.13
C ASP A 13 1.30 -37.88 -25.32
N LEU A 14 0.74 -36.84 -25.93
CA LEU A 14 -0.70 -36.72 -26.21
C LEU A 14 -1.13 -37.55 -27.42
N VAL A 15 -0.22 -37.83 -28.34
CA VAL A 15 -0.50 -38.58 -29.57
C VAL A 15 -0.94 -40.01 -29.26
N LYS A 16 -0.27 -40.68 -28.31
CA LYS A 16 -0.64 -42.03 -27.86
C LYS A 16 -2.00 -42.08 -27.15
N PHE A 17 -2.32 -41.05 -26.36
CA PHE A 17 -3.57 -41.01 -25.59
C PHE A 17 -4.79 -40.70 -26.47
N LEU A 18 -4.62 -39.83 -27.47
CA LEU A 18 -5.71 -39.39 -28.33
C LEU A 18 -5.97 -40.35 -29.51
N GLY A 19 -5.09 -41.33 -29.75
CA GLY A 19 -5.22 -42.27 -30.88
C GLY A 19 -5.12 -41.59 -32.25
N VAL A 20 -4.49 -40.41 -32.33
CA VAL A 20 -4.43 -39.60 -33.54
C VAL A 20 -3.13 -39.88 -34.28
N GLU A 21 -3.21 -40.54 -35.43
CA GLU A 21 -2.06 -40.66 -36.33
C GLU A 21 -1.87 -39.37 -37.15
N SER A 22 -0.61 -38.94 -37.33
CA SER A 22 -0.32 -37.78 -38.18
C SER A 22 -0.59 -38.14 -39.64
N GLN A 23 -1.65 -37.58 -40.22
CA GLN A 23 -1.93 -37.74 -41.64
C GLN A 23 -0.88 -37.00 -42.49
N SER A 24 -0.61 -37.49 -43.69
CA SER A 24 0.23 -36.78 -44.65
C SER A 24 -0.42 -35.44 -45.01
N ALA A 25 0.40 -34.42 -45.31
CA ALA A 25 -0.08 -33.08 -45.62
C ALA A 25 -1.13 -33.07 -46.76
N ALA A 26 -1.00 -33.98 -47.74
CA ALA A 26 -1.95 -34.14 -48.84
C ALA A 26 -3.32 -34.67 -48.36
N LYS A 27 -3.34 -35.71 -47.51
CA LYS A 27 -4.56 -36.28 -46.93
C LYS A 27 -5.29 -35.29 -46.03
N ALA A 28 -4.53 -34.55 -45.23
CA ALA A 28 -5.07 -33.50 -44.38
C ALA A 28 -5.76 -32.40 -45.20
N ARG A 29 -5.13 -31.95 -46.30
CA ARG A 29 -5.71 -30.94 -47.21
C ARG A 29 -7.01 -31.43 -47.84
N THR A 30 -7.01 -32.65 -48.40
CA THR A 30 -8.22 -33.22 -49.01
C THR A 30 -9.36 -33.38 -48.00
N PHE A 31 -9.04 -33.81 -46.78
CA PHE A 31 -10.01 -33.90 -45.70
C PHE A 31 -10.59 -32.52 -45.33
N THR A 32 -9.74 -31.51 -45.12
CA THR A 32 -10.20 -30.16 -44.79
C THR A 32 -11.05 -29.55 -45.91
N GLU A 33 -10.68 -29.77 -47.18
CA GLU A 33 -11.47 -29.30 -48.32
C GLU A 33 -12.85 -29.97 -48.39
N ALA A 34 -12.91 -31.29 -48.19
CA ALA A 34 -14.17 -32.04 -48.18
C ALA A 34 -15.07 -31.61 -47.00
N PHE A 35 -14.49 -31.44 -45.82
CA PHE A 35 -15.21 -30.99 -44.62
C PHE A 35 -15.80 -29.58 -44.79
N LEU A 36 -15.00 -28.64 -45.31
CA LEU A 36 -15.45 -27.26 -45.54
C LEU A 36 -16.56 -27.20 -46.59
N LYS A 37 -16.45 -27.97 -47.69
CA LYS A 37 -17.50 -28.09 -48.70
C LYS A 37 -18.82 -28.61 -48.10
N ASN A 38 -18.75 -29.57 -47.18
CA ASN A 38 -19.95 -30.16 -46.59
C ASN A 38 -20.56 -29.30 -45.48
N SER A 39 -19.73 -28.55 -44.74
CA SER A 39 -20.16 -27.78 -43.57
C SER A 39 -20.60 -26.34 -43.89
N ILE A 40 -20.09 -25.76 -44.99
CA ILE A 40 -20.37 -24.37 -45.40
C ILE A 40 -21.35 -24.40 -46.57
N GLN A 41 -22.58 -24.86 -46.33
CA GLN A 41 -23.61 -24.98 -47.39
C GLN A 41 -24.26 -23.64 -47.77
N HIS A 42 -24.07 -22.57 -46.97
CA HIS A 42 -24.85 -21.33 -47.10
C HIS A 42 -24.08 -20.07 -47.55
N GLN A 43 -22.78 -20.15 -47.87
CA GLN A 43 -22.03 -18.98 -48.36
C GLN A 43 -21.72 -19.09 -49.86
N ALA A 44 -22.71 -18.77 -50.68
CA ALA A 44 -22.66 -18.88 -52.14
C ALA A 44 -21.75 -17.86 -52.87
N HIS A 45 -20.90 -17.10 -52.18
CA HIS A 45 -20.19 -15.97 -52.80
C HIS A 45 -18.66 -15.95 -52.71
N ARG A 46 -18.00 -16.93 -52.06
CA ARG A 46 -16.53 -17.06 -52.13
C ARG A 46 -16.12 -18.53 -52.24
N GLY A 47 -15.20 -18.84 -53.16
CA GLY A 47 -14.71 -20.20 -53.34
C GLY A 47 -13.98 -20.70 -52.09
N VAL A 48 -14.15 -21.99 -51.74
CA VAL A 48 -13.47 -22.64 -50.60
C VAL A 48 -11.95 -22.49 -50.67
N SER A 49 -11.38 -22.41 -51.88
CA SER A 49 -9.95 -22.17 -52.11
C SER A 49 -9.50 -20.78 -51.67
N ASP A 50 -10.33 -19.75 -51.92
CA ASP A 50 -10.06 -18.39 -51.40
C ASP A 50 -10.21 -18.33 -49.90
N MET A 51 -10.99 -19.26 -49.33
CA MET A 51 -11.09 -19.44 -47.90
C MET A 51 -9.86 -20.08 -47.25
N LEU A 52 -9.15 -20.92 -47.98
CA LEU A 52 -7.95 -21.57 -47.47
C LEU A 52 -6.68 -20.73 -47.71
N SER A 53 -6.76 -19.74 -48.61
CA SER A 53 -5.62 -18.87 -48.96
C SER A 53 -5.43 -17.70 -48.00
N TYR A 54 -6.45 -17.29 -47.22
CA TYR A 54 -6.27 -16.25 -46.23
C TYR A 54 -5.37 -16.73 -45.08
N LYS A 55 -4.14 -16.24 -45.08
CA LYS A 55 -3.17 -16.44 -44.00
C LYS A 55 -3.70 -15.71 -42.76
N ALA A 56 -4.02 -16.45 -41.71
CA ALA A 56 -4.48 -15.87 -40.45
C ALA A 56 -3.39 -14.93 -39.90
N VAL A 57 -3.58 -13.62 -40.08
CA VAL A 57 -2.72 -12.60 -39.47
C VAL A 57 -3.12 -12.53 -38.01
N VAL A 58 -2.40 -13.24 -37.16
CA VAL A 58 -2.49 -13.03 -35.71
C VAL A 58 -1.92 -11.64 -35.45
N LEU A 59 -2.79 -10.64 -35.35
CA LEU A 59 -2.45 -9.32 -34.81
C LEU A 59 -2.13 -9.51 -33.33
N GLY A 60 -0.91 -9.96 -33.05
CA GLY A 60 -0.35 -9.96 -31.72
C GLY A 60 -0.40 -8.51 -31.26
N SER A 61 -1.36 -8.20 -30.38
CA SER A 61 -1.33 -6.98 -29.58
C SER A 61 -0.18 -7.11 -28.57
N SER A 62 1.04 -7.26 -29.08
CA SER A 62 2.27 -7.09 -28.32
C SER A 62 2.36 -5.61 -28.05
N ARG A 63 1.69 -5.17 -26.97
CA ARG A 63 1.97 -3.86 -26.41
C ARG A 63 3.49 -3.83 -26.23
N PRO A 64 4.23 -2.90 -26.86
CA PRO A 64 5.65 -2.81 -26.61
C PRO A 64 5.78 -2.68 -25.10
N LYS A 65 6.44 -3.65 -24.45
CA LYS A 65 6.83 -3.50 -23.06
C LYS A 65 7.64 -2.23 -23.05
N LYS A 66 7.06 -1.17 -22.51
CA LYS A 66 7.70 0.13 -22.38
C LYS A 66 8.99 -0.16 -21.67
N ASP A 67 10.08 -0.12 -22.43
CA ASP A 67 11.40 -0.43 -21.92
C ASP A 67 11.59 0.55 -20.76
N ASN A 68 11.65 0.03 -19.54
CA ASN A 68 11.84 0.83 -18.34
C ASN A 68 13.29 1.33 -18.35
N GLN A 69 13.64 2.11 -19.37
CA GLN A 69 14.87 2.85 -19.47
C GLN A 69 14.84 3.88 -18.36
N LYS A 70 15.38 3.44 -17.22
CA LYS A 70 16.10 4.22 -16.22
C LYS A 70 15.69 5.69 -16.17
N ARG A 71 14.44 5.99 -15.80
CA ARG A 71 14.05 7.30 -15.26
C ARG A 71 14.67 7.56 -13.86
N ASN A 72 15.85 7.03 -13.60
CA ASN A 72 16.43 6.90 -12.25
C ASN A 72 17.63 7.80 -11.95
N SER A 73 18.03 8.72 -12.83
CA SER A 73 19.31 9.45 -12.63
C SER A 73 19.22 10.92 -12.21
N LYS A 74 18.04 11.52 -12.02
CA LYS A 74 17.94 12.95 -11.62
C LYS A 74 17.49 13.20 -10.18
N LYS A 75 17.16 12.17 -9.41
CA LYS A 75 16.82 12.35 -7.98
C LYS A 75 18.03 11.96 -7.15
N ALA A 76 18.51 12.88 -6.33
CA ALA A 76 19.52 12.60 -5.32
C ALA A 76 19.08 11.33 -4.56
N LYS A 77 19.91 10.30 -4.62
CA LYS A 77 19.65 9.02 -3.96
C LYS A 77 19.71 9.31 -2.47
N GLY A 78 18.55 9.46 -1.83
CA GLY A 78 18.47 9.71 -0.39
C GLY A 78 19.23 8.64 0.39
N LEU A 79 19.63 8.99 1.61
CA LEU A 79 20.39 8.08 2.49
C LEU A 79 19.69 6.73 2.63
N ASN A 80 20.45 5.65 2.46
CA ASN A 80 19.97 4.28 2.68
C ASN A 80 19.66 4.06 4.17
N ALA A 81 18.73 3.16 4.49
CA ALA A 81 18.39 2.80 5.87
C ALA A 81 19.63 2.40 6.69
N ARG A 82 20.61 1.70 6.09
CA ARG A 82 21.89 1.38 6.76
C ARG A 82 22.67 2.64 7.12
N GLN A 83 22.76 3.61 6.21
CA GLN A 83 23.44 4.89 6.44
C GLN A 83 22.72 5.71 7.52
N LYS A 84 21.38 5.76 7.50
CA LYS A 84 20.60 6.47 8.53
C LYS A 84 20.77 5.88 9.94
N ARG A 85 20.93 4.55 10.04
CA ARG A 85 21.23 3.88 11.32
C ARG A 85 22.66 4.16 11.78
N ALA A 86 23.64 4.11 10.87
CA ALA A 86 25.02 4.43 11.18
C ALA A 86 25.16 5.88 11.71
N MET A 87 24.47 6.83 11.08
CA MET A 87 24.46 8.24 11.51
C MET A 87 23.51 8.53 12.67
N LYS A 88 22.81 7.52 13.22
CA LYS A 88 21.91 7.67 14.38
C LYS A 88 20.93 8.86 14.27
N ILE A 89 20.45 9.16 13.06
CA ILE A 89 19.66 10.38 12.75
C ILE A 89 18.42 10.52 13.65
N PHE A 90 17.83 9.40 14.05
CA PHE A 90 16.61 9.37 14.87
C PHE A 90 16.88 9.23 16.38
N GLN A 91 18.14 9.23 16.80
CA GLN A 91 18.51 9.24 18.21
C GLN A 91 18.74 10.68 18.65
N ILE A 92 17.95 11.12 19.61
CA ILE A 92 18.11 12.44 20.24
C ILE A 92 19.24 12.29 21.25
N LYS A 93 20.26 13.15 21.18
CA LYS A 93 21.35 13.17 22.16
C LYS A 93 20.76 13.35 23.57
N PRO A 94 21.32 12.68 24.59
CA PRO A 94 20.78 12.76 25.96
C PRO A 94 20.70 14.20 26.49
N GLU A 95 21.64 15.07 26.08
CA GLU A 95 21.66 16.51 26.41
C GLU A 95 20.37 17.25 26.02
N HIS A 96 19.72 16.82 24.92
CA HIS A 96 18.51 17.44 24.40
C HIS A 96 17.24 16.70 24.82
N GLN A 97 17.32 15.71 25.71
CA GLN A 97 16.16 14.98 26.24
C GLN A 97 15.57 15.66 27.49
N ARG A 98 15.58 16.99 27.53
CA ARG A 98 14.93 17.76 28.59
C ARG A 98 13.48 18.04 28.21
N TYR A 99 12.55 17.70 29.09
CA TYR A 99 11.11 17.91 28.91
C TYR A 99 10.78 19.38 28.62
N GLU A 100 11.44 20.30 29.31
CA GLU A 100 11.27 21.75 29.17
C GLU A 100 11.52 22.24 27.73
N LEU A 101 12.47 21.64 27.01
CA LEU A 101 12.77 22.01 25.62
C LEU A 101 11.61 21.68 24.67
N PHE A 102 10.74 20.74 25.05
CA PHE A 102 9.58 20.33 24.25
C PHE A 102 8.28 21.05 24.65
N LEU A 103 8.29 21.91 25.68
CA LEU A 103 7.12 22.71 26.05
C LEU A 103 6.67 23.68 24.94
N PRO A 104 7.58 24.42 24.27
CA PRO A 104 7.18 25.27 23.14
C PRO A 104 6.56 24.46 21.99
N LEU A 105 7.03 23.23 21.79
CA LEU A 105 6.47 22.32 20.78
C LEU A 105 5.04 21.91 21.14
N HIS A 106 4.76 21.70 22.42
CA HIS A 106 3.41 21.42 22.88
C HIS A 106 2.47 22.62 22.69
N GLU A 107 2.94 23.83 22.99
CA GLU A 107 2.15 25.05 22.81
C GLU A 107 1.82 25.29 21.33
N LEU A 108 2.78 25.09 20.43
CA LEU A 108 2.55 25.15 18.99
C LEU A 108 1.51 24.12 18.54
N TRP A 109 1.60 22.89 19.05
CA TRP A 109 0.64 21.84 18.73
C TRP A 109 -0.77 22.17 19.24
N ARG A 110 -0.88 22.77 20.44
CA ARG A 110 -2.14 23.23 21.01
C ARG A 110 -2.82 24.28 20.13
N GLN A 111 -2.06 25.25 19.63
CA GLN A 111 -2.61 26.27 18.71
C GLN A 111 -3.04 25.64 17.39
N TYR A 112 -2.18 24.80 16.80
CA TYR A 112 -2.48 24.06 15.57
C TYR A 112 -3.79 23.27 15.65
N ILE A 113 -4.02 22.54 16.74
CA ILE A 113 -5.21 21.68 16.85
C ILE A 113 -6.49 22.49 17.07
N VAL A 114 -6.39 23.63 17.77
CA VAL A 114 -7.49 24.58 17.94
C VAL A 114 -7.90 25.17 16.59
N ASP A 115 -6.93 25.59 15.79
CA ASP A 115 -7.15 26.14 14.46
C ASP A 115 -7.73 25.08 13.52
N LEU A 116 -7.20 23.85 13.56
CA LEU A 116 -7.69 22.73 12.75
C LEU A 116 -9.16 22.40 13.07
N CYS A 117 -9.51 22.38 14.35
CA CYS A 117 -10.86 22.09 14.80
C CYS A 117 -11.81 23.28 14.67
N GLY A 118 -11.31 24.50 14.42
CA GLY A 118 -12.11 25.71 14.26
C GLY A 118 -12.62 26.29 15.58
N GLY A 119 -11.83 26.13 16.65
CA GLY A 119 -12.27 26.37 18.03
C GLY A 119 -13.10 25.20 18.54
N LEU A 120 -12.48 24.31 19.31
CA LEU A 120 -13.15 23.19 19.97
C LEU A 120 -14.22 23.72 20.94
N LYS A 121 -15.47 23.78 20.48
CA LYS A 121 -16.62 24.12 21.30
C LYS A 121 -17.36 22.81 21.66
N PRO A 122 -18.05 22.74 22.81
CA PRO A 122 -18.86 21.57 23.17
C PRO A 122 -19.94 21.23 22.15
N THR A 123 -20.35 22.21 21.33
CA THR A 123 -21.34 22.08 20.27
C THR A 123 -20.78 21.55 18.95
N SER A 124 -19.46 21.35 18.85
CA SER A 124 -18.82 20.84 17.64
C SER A 124 -19.19 19.37 17.38
N ASN A 125 -19.49 19.04 16.13
CA ASN A 125 -19.82 17.67 15.74
C ASN A 125 -18.62 16.72 15.99
N PRO A 126 -18.76 15.69 16.84
CA PRO A 126 -17.65 14.81 17.21
C PRO A 126 -17.12 14.00 16.03
N GLN A 127 -17.95 13.63 15.06
CA GLN A 127 -17.50 12.91 13.86
C GLN A 127 -16.60 13.77 12.98
N SER A 128 -16.89 15.08 12.84
CA SER A 128 -16.06 15.96 12.01
C SER A 128 -14.68 16.18 12.65
N VAL A 129 -14.65 16.37 13.98
CA VAL A 129 -13.42 16.45 14.78
C VAL A 129 -12.63 15.16 14.67
N GLN A 130 -13.28 14.00 14.79
CA GLN A 130 -12.64 12.69 14.64
C GLN A 130 -11.93 12.57 13.28
N GLN A 131 -12.59 12.91 12.17
CA GLN A 131 -11.99 12.82 10.83
C GLN A 131 -10.78 13.74 10.66
N LYS A 132 -10.81 14.92 11.28
CA LYS A 132 -9.69 15.87 11.30
C LYS A 132 -8.52 15.32 12.12
N LEU A 133 -8.78 14.87 13.35
CA LEU A 133 -7.78 14.27 14.24
C LEU A 133 -7.11 13.05 13.61
N LEU A 134 -7.87 12.27 12.83
CA LEU A 134 -7.35 11.08 12.16
C LEU A 134 -6.27 11.43 11.13
N LYS A 135 -6.29 12.62 10.52
CA LYS A 135 -5.27 13.07 9.57
C LYS A 135 -4.26 14.04 10.17
N ALA A 136 -4.56 14.60 11.33
CA ALA A 136 -3.72 15.58 12.02
C ALA A 136 -2.36 15.00 12.43
N ASP A 137 -1.40 15.88 12.67
CA ASP A 137 -0.14 15.55 13.31
C ASP A 137 -0.27 15.58 14.85
N PHE A 138 0.40 14.65 15.52
CA PHE A 138 0.40 14.52 16.99
C PHE A 138 1.78 14.78 17.61
N HIS A 139 2.76 15.24 16.83
CA HIS A 139 4.05 15.65 17.36
C HIS A 139 3.87 16.87 18.26
N GLY A 140 4.31 16.78 19.51
CA GLY A 140 4.03 17.80 20.53
C GLY A 140 2.76 17.56 21.35
N ALA A 141 1.94 16.56 21.01
CA ALA A 141 0.76 16.22 21.80
C ALA A 141 1.18 15.60 23.14
N ILE A 142 0.50 15.99 24.22
CA ILE A 142 0.59 15.26 25.50
C ILE A 142 -0.28 14.02 25.36
N ILE A 143 0.35 12.86 25.49
CA ILE A 143 -0.32 11.57 25.42
C ILE A 143 -0.19 10.82 26.72
N THR A 144 -1.26 10.11 27.08
CA THR A 144 -1.36 9.27 28.27
C THR A 144 -1.73 7.86 27.85
N VAL A 145 -1.05 6.85 28.38
CA VAL A 145 -1.43 5.45 28.10
C VAL A 145 -2.58 5.07 29.03
N VAL A 146 -3.78 4.96 28.48
CA VAL A 146 -4.99 4.63 29.25
C VAL A 146 -5.08 3.13 29.46
N CYS A 147 -4.96 2.37 28.37
CA CYS A 147 -4.98 0.90 28.40
C CYS A 147 -3.83 0.35 27.57
N SER A 148 -3.22 -0.73 28.02
CA SER A 148 -2.26 -1.50 27.23
C SER A 148 -2.30 -2.94 27.68
N LYS A 149 -2.00 -3.88 26.76
CA LYS A 149 -1.81 -5.29 27.12
C LYS A 149 -0.71 -5.48 28.17
N CYS A 150 0.27 -4.57 28.23
CA CYS A 150 1.31 -4.58 29.27
C CYS A 150 0.98 -3.53 30.34
N PRO A 151 0.69 -3.95 31.59
CA PRO A 151 0.37 -3.03 32.69
C PRO A 151 1.48 -2.00 32.96
N SER A 152 2.74 -2.34 32.72
CA SER A 152 3.88 -1.44 32.95
C SER A 152 3.87 -0.17 32.11
N TYR A 153 3.13 -0.14 30.99
CA TYR A 153 2.99 1.07 30.17
C TYR A 153 1.83 1.95 30.62
N VAL A 154 0.82 1.38 31.28
CA VAL A 154 -0.39 2.09 31.70
C VAL A 154 -0.04 3.22 32.66
N GLY A 155 -0.69 4.37 32.49
CA GLY A 155 -0.45 5.57 33.29
C GLY A 155 0.80 6.36 32.88
N THR A 156 1.58 5.90 31.91
CA THR A 156 2.70 6.71 31.42
C THR A 156 2.18 7.92 30.65
N THR A 157 2.62 9.11 31.07
CA THR A 157 2.26 10.40 30.46
C THR A 157 3.49 11.12 29.92
N GLY A 158 3.34 11.82 28.80
CA GLY A 158 4.46 12.58 28.23
C GLY A 158 4.15 13.22 26.88
N ILE A 159 5.05 14.08 26.43
CA ILE A 159 4.94 14.75 25.13
C ILE A 159 5.43 13.80 24.03
N LEU A 160 4.66 13.63 22.95
CA LEU A 160 5.05 12.83 21.80
C LEU A 160 6.13 13.56 20.99
N VAL A 161 7.34 13.01 20.98
CA VAL A 161 8.48 13.60 20.26
C VAL A 161 8.61 13.02 18.86
N GLN A 162 8.50 11.69 18.74
CA GLN A 162 8.64 11.01 17.44
C GLN A 162 7.55 9.95 17.26
N GLU A 163 6.85 10.05 16.13
CA GLU A 163 5.94 9.01 15.67
C GLU A 163 6.63 8.08 14.67
N PHE A 164 6.78 6.80 15.04
CA PHE A 164 7.19 5.74 14.12
C PHE A 164 5.99 4.91 13.68
N LYS A 165 6.21 3.97 12.76
CA LYS A 165 5.14 3.12 12.23
C LYS A 165 4.40 2.35 13.34
N HIS A 166 5.10 1.65 14.21
CA HIS A 166 4.50 0.80 15.24
C HIS A 166 4.68 1.31 16.67
N VAL A 167 5.33 2.47 16.84
CA VAL A 167 5.85 2.91 18.13
C VAL A 167 5.73 4.42 18.27
N PHE A 168 5.45 4.88 19.48
CA PHE A 168 5.55 6.26 19.91
C PHE A 168 6.75 6.45 20.82
N LYS A 169 7.54 7.47 20.57
CA LYS A 169 8.57 7.91 21.53
C LYS A 169 8.09 9.16 22.24
N ILE A 170 7.92 9.04 23.55
CA ILE A 170 7.47 10.13 24.41
C ILE A 170 8.57 10.56 25.37
N ILE A 171 8.59 11.85 25.69
CA ILE A 171 9.41 12.38 26.76
C ILE A 171 8.55 12.55 28.00
N THR A 172 8.97 11.93 29.10
CA THR A 172 8.29 12.04 30.41
C THR A 172 8.80 13.27 31.16
N LYS A 173 8.06 13.70 32.18
CA LYS A 173 8.49 14.80 33.08
C LYS A 173 9.81 14.51 33.81
N GLU A 174 10.19 13.24 33.94
CA GLU A 174 11.49 12.80 34.48
C GLU A 174 12.66 12.95 33.49
N ASN A 175 12.47 13.64 32.35
CA ASN A 175 13.48 13.79 31.29
C ASN A 175 13.94 12.44 30.69
N LYS A 176 13.09 11.40 30.79
CA LYS A 176 13.36 10.07 30.21
C LYS A 176 12.52 9.86 28.97
N LEU A 177 13.19 9.48 27.87
CA LEU A 177 12.55 9.08 26.63
C LEU A 177 12.03 7.64 26.75
N LYS A 178 10.71 7.47 26.75
CA LYS A 178 10.07 6.14 26.74
C LYS A 178 9.58 5.79 25.34
N VAL A 179 9.66 4.52 25.02
CA VAL A 179 9.31 3.96 23.71
C VAL A 179 8.13 3.02 23.91
N ILE A 180 6.94 3.41 23.44
CA ILE A 180 5.70 2.68 23.70
C ILE A 180 5.17 2.09 22.38
N PRO A 181 4.88 0.78 22.33
CA PRO A 181 4.28 0.16 21.15
C PRO A 181 2.82 0.63 20.97
N LYS A 182 2.42 0.89 19.72
CA LYS A 182 1.03 1.27 19.41
C LYS A 182 0.09 0.07 19.45
N ARG A 183 0.60 -1.13 19.14
CA ARG A 183 -0.22 -2.34 19.09
C ARG A 183 -0.81 -2.62 20.47
N ASN A 184 -2.10 -2.96 20.50
CA ASN A 184 -2.86 -3.30 21.72
C ASN A 184 -2.70 -2.25 22.85
N SER A 185 -2.62 -0.97 22.48
CA SER A 185 -2.55 0.14 23.41
C SER A 185 -3.52 1.24 23.00
N VAL A 186 -4.12 1.89 23.99
CA VAL A 186 -5.02 3.02 23.87
C VAL A 186 -4.36 4.24 24.49
N PHE A 187 -4.28 5.30 23.71
CA PHE A 187 -3.67 6.55 24.11
C PHE A 187 -4.75 7.61 24.29
N GLY A 188 -4.81 8.23 25.46
CA GLY A 188 -5.63 9.40 25.73
C GLY A 188 -4.85 10.66 25.37
N VAL A 189 -5.44 11.51 24.54
CA VAL A 189 -4.90 12.82 24.19
C VAL A 189 -5.83 13.88 24.75
N GLU A 190 -5.29 14.77 25.56
CA GLU A 190 -6.03 15.89 26.14
C GLU A 190 -5.93 17.11 25.23
N ILE A 191 -7.08 17.68 24.87
CA ILE A 191 -7.19 18.82 23.97
C ILE A 191 -8.20 19.81 24.53
N ASN A 192 -7.75 20.89 25.16
CA ASN A 192 -8.61 21.96 25.70
C ASN A 192 -9.86 21.46 26.46
N GLY A 193 -9.68 20.49 27.37
CA GLY A 193 -10.76 19.90 28.17
C GLY A 193 -11.50 18.72 27.51
N PHE A 194 -11.20 18.39 26.25
CA PHE A 194 -11.68 17.17 25.60
C PHE A 194 -10.62 16.06 25.71
N ILE A 195 -11.07 14.85 26.05
CA ILE A 195 -10.21 13.67 26.08
C ILE A 195 -10.54 12.80 24.85
N SER A 196 -9.60 12.74 23.92
CA SER A 196 -9.71 11.91 22.71
C SER A 196 -8.94 10.61 22.87
N HIS A 197 -9.62 9.48 22.70
CA HIS A 197 -8.99 8.16 22.75
C HIS A 197 -8.54 7.71 21.37
N ILE A 198 -7.24 7.42 21.24
CA ILE A 198 -6.61 6.90 20.04
C ILE A 198 -6.26 5.43 20.24
N TYR A 199 -6.89 4.58 19.45
CA TYR A 199 -6.57 3.16 19.42
C TYR A 199 -5.32 2.90 18.56
N GLY A 200 -4.20 2.59 19.21
CA GLY A 200 -2.91 2.44 18.54
C GLY A 200 -2.85 1.30 17.52
N SER A 201 -3.67 0.26 17.68
CA SER A 201 -3.75 -0.89 16.75
C SER A 201 -4.17 -0.47 15.32
N LYS A 202 -4.98 0.59 15.18
CA LYS A 202 -5.37 1.15 13.88
C LYS A 202 -4.47 2.30 13.43
N PHE A 203 -3.56 2.72 14.31
CA PHE A 203 -2.69 3.87 14.15
C PHE A 203 -1.24 3.48 13.77
N GLU A 204 -1.04 2.27 13.26
CA GLU A 204 0.27 1.70 12.91
C GLU A 204 0.87 2.24 11.59
N GLN A 205 0.66 3.51 11.29
CA GLN A 205 1.26 4.19 10.13
C GLN A 205 2.16 5.32 10.63
N ARG A 206 3.08 5.78 9.77
CA ARG A 206 3.79 7.03 10.03
C ARG A 206 2.84 8.21 9.83
N ALA A 207 3.08 9.31 10.52
CA ALA A 207 2.31 10.54 10.36
C ALA A 207 2.13 10.97 8.89
N SER A 208 3.21 10.94 8.11
CA SER A 208 3.19 11.27 6.68
C SER A 208 2.37 10.31 5.82
N GLU A 209 2.30 9.04 6.21
CA GLU A 209 1.51 8.04 5.49
C GLU A 209 0.03 8.12 5.89
N ARG A 210 -0.25 8.50 7.14
CA ARG A 210 -1.58 8.66 7.69
C ARG A 210 -2.38 9.73 6.96
N SER A 211 -1.81 10.91 6.74
CA SER A 211 -2.50 12.02 6.08
C SER A 211 -2.93 11.70 4.63
N ALA A 212 -2.10 10.95 3.91
CA ALA A 212 -2.34 10.58 2.51
C ALA A 212 -3.26 9.36 2.34
N LYS A 213 -3.35 8.49 3.35
CA LYS A 213 -4.04 7.20 3.23
C LYS A 213 -5.52 7.32 3.61
N LYS A 214 -6.38 6.72 2.79
CA LYS A 214 -7.81 6.52 3.13
C LYS A 214 -7.93 5.43 4.19
N PHE A 215 -8.41 5.79 5.37
CA PHE A 215 -8.69 4.82 6.42
C PHE A 215 -9.92 3.98 6.05
N LYS A 216 -9.77 2.66 6.19
CA LYS A 216 -10.85 1.71 5.97
C LYS A 216 -11.21 1.10 7.31
N VAL A 217 -12.50 0.97 7.57
CA VAL A 217 -13.01 0.26 8.75
C VAL A 217 -12.57 -1.20 8.62
N ARG A 218 -11.82 -1.70 9.60
CA ARG A 218 -11.29 -3.08 9.60
C ARG A 218 -11.36 -3.66 10.99
N GLY A 219 -12.30 -4.56 11.25
CA GLY A 219 -12.43 -5.32 12.49
C GLY A 219 -12.72 -4.46 13.73
N THR A 220 -13.27 -5.10 14.75
CA THR A 220 -13.40 -4.54 16.09
C THR A 220 -12.04 -4.57 16.81
N ILE A 221 -11.93 -3.82 17.91
CA ILE A 221 -10.73 -3.78 18.73
C ILE A 221 -11.13 -4.38 20.07
N ASP A 222 -10.48 -5.48 20.42
CA ASP A 222 -10.59 -6.08 21.75
C ASP A 222 -9.45 -5.50 22.60
N LEU A 223 -9.78 -5.06 23.81
CA LEU A 223 -8.86 -4.36 24.72
C LEU A 223 -8.35 -5.30 25.81
#